data_AF-A0AAE1C0A4-F1
#
_entry.id   AF-A0AAE1C0A4-F1
#
_cell.length_a   1.000
_cell.length_b   1.000
_cell.length_c   1.000
_cell.angle_alpha   90.00
_cell.angle_beta   90.00
_cell.angle_gamma   90.00
#
_symmetry.space_group_name_H-M   'P 1'
#
loop_
_entity.id
_entity.type
_entity.pdbx_description
1 polymer ?
#
loop_
_entity_poly.entity_id
_entity_poly.type
_entity_poly.pdbx_seq_one_letter_code
_entity_poly.pdbx_strand_id
1 'polypeptide(L)'
;MANPTRTLNAAIRKLEGCSPALSTIRIGLDNVHDGDYNAYRRCMSKTNEVRDDLAGTLEDLRKALSEFDEELRYYTQRGDDYKARYQTADDSAKRLTQENAQQSLQIRAQGNQLANTQHDLDQANDIIHDRDVVIAELRRHSQQTRPSSTHATAGTTGSGSTFRPGSAGRPNRLSSDSGISGISDASCSTTPEDHTRYTRANGLYEDGVKQYQQGHLNAADTSFARLEQMLAGLPSALRQTFDTTELAYYRAVCLGSSARDAEGERILSEFLRIHYHATKAREAHIRHLLAVKLVKLNKLEDAFEQCCTAVGLWDQDEHGSDHYFDAVSLLVRITHLQKRPTEALAMINQCPEDRKDYVRNKYTTLTPTILPTAAPATPIVIPIRPATTRRVVAPAQSTNSSTSSGRTSMSAAERRRRQVKQLPMIFRMALT
;
A
#
# COMPACT_ATOMS: atom_id res chain seq x y z
N MET A 1 -30.44 -19.16 -19.05
CA MET A 1 -30.11 -20.59 -18.91
C MET A 1 -30.50 -21.06 -17.52
N ALA A 2 -30.90 -22.32 -17.36
CA ALA A 2 -31.04 -22.92 -16.03
C ALA A 2 -29.65 -23.09 -15.41
N ASN A 3 -29.55 -23.12 -14.08
CA ASN A 3 -28.26 -23.40 -13.42
C ASN A 3 -28.02 -24.91 -13.45
N PRO A 4 -26.99 -25.42 -14.18
CA PRO A 4 -26.82 -26.86 -14.39
C PRO A 4 -26.51 -27.62 -13.08
N THR A 5 -25.90 -26.94 -12.10
CA THR A 5 -25.74 -27.47 -10.73
C THR A 5 -27.08 -27.79 -10.06
N ARG A 6 -28.15 -27.07 -10.39
CA ARG A 6 -29.50 -27.34 -9.86
C ARG A 6 -30.12 -28.56 -10.53
N THR A 7 -29.92 -28.73 -11.84
CA THR A 7 -30.37 -29.89 -12.63
C THR A 7 -29.66 -31.17 -12.14
N LEU A 8 -28.34 -31.11 -11.99
CA LEU A 8 -27.51 -32.21 -11.47
C LEU A 8 -27.91 -32.63 -10.05
N ASN A 9 -28.06 -31.67 -9.12
CA ASN A 9 -28.45 -31.97 -7.74
C ASN A 9 -29.85 -32.59 -7.62
N ALA A 10 -30.77 -32.28 -8.54
CA ALA A 10 -32.08 -32.91 -8.58
C ALA A 10 -31.99 -34.39 -9.03
N ALA A 11 -31.16 -34.68 -10.04
CA ALA A 11 -30.93 -36.04 -10.52
C ALA A 11 -30.23 -36.91 -9.45
N ILE A 12 -29.21 -36.40 -8.76
CA ILE A 12 -28.51 -37.11 -7.68
C ILE A 12 -29.50 -37.54 -6.58
N ARG A 13 -30.39 -36.65 -6.14
CA ARG A 13 -31.41 -36.97 -5.11
C ARG A 13 -32.41 -38.04 -5.53
N LYS A 14 -32.79 -38.11 -6.81
CA LYS A 14 -33.63 -39.21 -7.34
C LYS A 14 -32.88 -40.54 -7.27
N LEU A 15 -31.59 -40.52 -7.62
CA LEU A 15 -30.71 -41.69 -7.60
C LEU A 15 -30.50 -42.22 -6.17
N GLU A 16 -30.30 -41.33 -5.19
CA GLU A 16 -30.31 -41.66 -3.76
C GLU A 16 -31.65 -42.27 -3.31
N GLY A 17 -32.77 -41.73 -3.80
CA GLY A 17 -34.12 -42.23 -3.55
C GLY A 17 -34.42 -43.65 -4.06
N CYS A 18 -33.63 -44.16 -5.03
CA CYS A 18 -33.77 -45.53 -5.52
C CYS A 18 -33.24 -46.59 -4.53
N SER A 19 -32.31 -46.22 -3.64
CA SER A 19 -31.64 -47.16 -2.72
C SER A 19 -32.60 -47.84 -1.72
N PRO A 20 -33.51 -47.13 -1.01
CA PRO A 20 -34.51 -47.76 -0.15
C PRO A 20 -35.47 -48.70 -0.90
N ALA A 21 -35.82 -48.37 -2.15
CA ALA A 21 -36.70 -49.19 -2.97
C ALA A 21 -36.01 -50.52 -3.38
N LEU A 22 -34.74 -50.48 -3.77
CA LEU A 22 -33.92 -51.66 -4.02
C LEU A 22 -33.76 -52.54 -2.76
N SER A 23 -33.58 -51.94 -1.59
CA SER A 23 -33.55 -52.66 -0.31
C SER A 23 -34.89 -53.36 -0.01
N THR A 24 -36.00 -52.69 -0.29
CA THR A 24 -37.36 -53.25 -0.14
C THR A 24 -37.60 -54.44 -1.07
N ILE A 25 -37.14 -54.36 -2.32
CA ILE A 25 -37.17 -55.49 -3.28
C ILE A 25 -36.34 -56.66 -2.74
N ARG A 26 -35.14 -56.40 -2.21
CA ARG A 26 -34.27 -57.45 -1.65
C ARG A 26 -34.94 -58.23 -0.52
N ILE A 27 -35.52 -57.54 0.45
CA ILE A 27 -36.23 -58.16 1.59
C ILE A 27 -37.52 -58.87 1.12
N GLY A 28 -38.18 -58.33 0.10
CA GLY A 28 -39.36 -58.96 -0.50
C GLY A 28 -39.05 -60.29 -1.19
N LEU A 29 -37.87 -60.42 -1.81
CA LEU A 29 -37.46 -61.63 -2.56
C LEU A 29 -37.33 -62.88 -1.68
N ASP A 30 -36.96 -62.75 -0.42
CA ASP A 30 -36.91 -63.90 0.52
C ASP A 30 -38.31 -64.54 0.65
N ASN A 31 -39.35 -63.71 0.83
CA ASN A 31 -40.75 -64.15 0.89
C ASN A 31 -41.27 -64.70 -0.45
N VAL A 32 -40.67 -64.29 -1.58
CA VAL A 32 -40.96 -64.87 -2.91
C VAL A 32 -40.36 -66.27 -3.03
N HIS A 33 -39.17 -66.48 -2.46
CA HIS A 33 -38.52 -67.79 -2.44
C HIS A 33 -39.32 -68.81 -1.62
N ASP A 34 -39.91 -68.36 -0.50
CA ASP A 34 -40.84 -69.15 0.32
C ASP A 34 -42.23 -69.37 -0.33
N GLY A 35 -42.47 -68.80 -1.53
CA GLY A 35 -43.67 -69.05 -2.34
C GLY A 35 -44.83 -68.06 -2.22
N ASP A 36 -44.68 -66.91 -1.53
CA ASP A 36 -45.76 -65.90 -1.48
C ASP A 36 -45.91 -65.18 -2.83
N TYR A 37 -46.94 -65.56 -3.58
CA TYR A 37 -47.33 -64.91 -4.84
C TYR A 37 -47.70 -63.42 -4.67
N ASN A 38 -48.14 -62.99 -3.49
CA ASN A 38 -48.39 -61.58 -3.20
C ASN A 38 -47.09 -60.80 -2.96
N ALA A 39 -46.06 -61.42 -2.37
CA ALA A 39 -44.70 -60.87 -2.33
C ALA A 39 -44.16 -60.73 -3.76
N TYR A 40 -44.40 -61.71 -4.64
CA TYR A 40 -43.94 -61.66 -6.03
C TYR A 40 -44.52 -60.45 -6.78
N ARG A 41 -45.85 -60.25 -6.72
CA ARG A 41 -46.48 -59.07 -7.34
C ARG A 41 -45.95 -57.75 -6.78
N ARG A 42 -45.74 -57.66 -5.45
CA ARG A 42 -45.20 -56.45 -4.80
C ARG A 42 -43.77 -56.15 -5.25
N CYS A 43 -42.90 -57.16 -5.31
CA CYS A 43 -41.53 -57.02 -5.82
C CYS A 43 -41.54 -56.60 -7.30
N MET A 44 -42.31 -57.28 -8.15
CA MET A 44 -42.38 -56.97 -9.58
C MET A 44 -42.88 -55.54 -9.84
N SER A 45 -43.89 -55.09 -9.10
CA SER A 45 -44.36 -53.69 -9.15
C SER A 45 -43.26 -52.70 -8.75
N LYS A 46 -42.56 -52.94 -7.64
CA LYS A 46 -41.50 -52.06 -7.14
C LYS A 46 -40.27 -52.05 -8.06
N THR A 47 -39.95 -53.17 -8.70
CA THR A 47 -38.87 -53.26 -9.71
C THR A 47 -39.17 -52.44 -10.95
N ASN A 48 -40.42 -52.42 -11.43
CA ASN A 48 -40.81 -51.55 -12.55
C ASN A 48 -40.72 -50.07 -12.17
N GLU A 49 -41.21 -49.69 -10.98
CA GLU A 49 -41.10 -48.32 -10.45
C GLU A 49 -39.64 -47.84 -10.41
N VAL A 50 -38.74 -48.64 -9.82
CA VAL A 50 -37.29 -48.32 -9.77
C VAL A 50 -36.65 -48.26 -11.16
N ARG A 51 -37.06 -49.13 -12.10
CA ARG A 51 -36.55 -49.09 -13.48
C ARG A 51 -36.95 -47.79 -14.18
N ASP A 52 -38.21 -47.38 -14.02
CA ASP A 52 -38.76 -46.22 -14.71
C ASP A 52 -38.21 -44.91 -14.09
N ASP A 53 -38.02 -44.87 -12.77
CA ASP A 53 -37.31 -43.78 -12.06
C ASP A 53 -35.83 -43.67 -12.46
N LEU A 54 -35.11 -44.79 -12.62
CA LEU A 54 -33.73 -44.81 -13.10
C LEU A 54 -33.63 -44.33 -14.55
N ALA A 55 -34.58 -44.71 -15.41
CA ALA A 55 -34.63 -44.26 -16.80
C ALA A 55 -34.84 -42.73 -16.88
N GLY A 56 -35.77 -42.19 -16.08
CA GLY A 56 -35.96 -40.73 -15.98
C GLY A 56 -34.74 -40.01 -15.41
N THR A 57 -34.07 -40.59 -14.42
CA THR A 57 -32.87 -40.00 -13.80
C THR A 57 -31.67 -39.98 -14.76
N LEU A 58 -31.52 -41.01 -15.61
CA LEU A 58 -30.52 -41.03 -16.67
C LEU A 58 -30.73 -39.92 -17.70
N GLU A 59 -31.97 -39.61 -18.06
CA GLU A 59 -32.28 -38.54 -19.01
C GLU A 59 -32.06 -37.15 -18.39
N ASP A 60 -32.44 -36.95 -17.12
CA ASP A 60 -32.09 -35.74 -16.36
C ASP A 60 -30.55 -35.53 -16.28
N LEU A 61 -29.77 -36.60 -16.11
CA LEU A 61 -28.30 -36.53 -16.12
C LEU A 61 -27.72 -36.18 -17.50
N ARG A 62 -28.23 -36.78 -18.59
CA ARG A 62 -27.84 -36.40 -19.97
C ARG A 62 -28.13 -34.94 -20.24
N LYS A 63 -29.29 -34.46 -19.83
CA LYS A 63 -29.67 -33.06 -19.97
C LYS A 63 -28.74 -32.14 -19.18
N ALA A 64 -28.47 -32.45 -17.91
CA ALA A 64 -27.54 -31.67 -17.08
C ALA A 64 -26.13 -31.63 -17.69
N LEU A 65 -25.63 -32.74 -18.25
CA LEU A 65 -24.37 -32.78 -18.99
C LEU A 65 -24.38 -31.84 -20.22
N SER A 66 -25.45 -31.84 -21.01
CA SER A 66 -25.57 -30.92 -22.15
C SER A 66 -25.61 -29.44 -21.74
N GLU A 67 -26.26 -29.12 -20.61
CA GLU A 67 -26.29 -27.77 -20.05
C GLU A 67 -24.88 -27.33 -19.58
N PHE A 68 -24.10 -28.25 -19.00
CA PHE A 68 -22.69 -28.01 -18.63
C PHE A 68 -21.77 -27.81 -19.85
N ASP A 69 -21.92 -28.61 -20.91
CA ASP A 69 -21.12 -28.48 -22.13
C ASP A 69 -21.35 -27.14 -22.86
N GLU A 70 -22.60 -26.66 -22.90
CA GLU A 70 -22.92 -25.32 -23.43
C GLU A 70 -22.30 -24.20 -22.59
N GLU A 71 -22.39 -24.29 -21.25
CA GLU A 71 -21.81 -23.31 -20.34
C GLU A 71 -20.28 -23.29 -20.43
N LEU A 72 -19.63 -24.46 -20.54
CA LEU A 72 -18.19 -24.58 -20.75
C LEU A 72 -17.73 -23.96 -22.08
N ARG A 73 -18.46 -24.19 -23.17
CA ARG A 73 -18.19 -23.55 -24.48
C ARG A 73 -18.33 -22.03 -24.41
N TYR A 74 -19.37 -21.53 -23.75
CA TYR A 74 -19.58 -20.10 -23.54
C TYR A 74 -18.42 -19.44 -22.77
N TYR A 75 -17.98 -20.04 -21.65
CA TYR A 75 -16.86 -19.51 -20.89
C TYR A 75 -15.53 -19.61 -21.63
N THR A 76 -15.30 -20.68 -22.42
CA THR A 76 -14.11 -20.84 -23.26
C THR A 76 -14.03 -19.72 -24.30
N GLN A 77 -15.08 -19.53 -25.09
CA GLN A 77 -15.17 -18.46 -26.10
C GLN A 77 -14.96 -17.07 -25.47
N ARG A 78 -15.55 -16.83 -24.30
CA ARG A 78 -15.40 -15.56 -23.59
C ARG A 78 -13.97 -15.36 -23.05
N GLY A 79 -13.27 -16.44 -22.69
CA GLY A 79 -11.85 -16.41 -22.34
C GLY A 79 -10.97 -15.98 -23.52
N ASP A 80 -11.22 -16.53 -24.71
CA ASP A 80 -10.53 -16.15 -25.95
C ASP A 80 -10.80 -14.68 -26.33
N ASP A 81 -12.04 -14.19 -26.18
CA ASP A 81 -12.38 -12.77 -26.37
C ASP A 81 -11.58 -11.84 -25.43
N TYR A 82 -11.43 -12.20 -24.15
CA TYR A 82 -10.62 -11.42 -23.21
C TYR A 82 -9.13 -11.46 -23.56
N LYS A 83 -8.62 -12.61 -24.00
CA LYS A 83 -7.24 -12.78 -24.47
C LYS A 83 -6.93 -11.92 -25.70
N ALA A 84 -7.83 -11.90 -26.69
CA ALA A 84 -7.70 -11.04 -27.87
C ALA A 84 -7.73 -9.55 -27.50
N ARG A 85 -8.64 -9.13 -26.60
CA ARG A 85 -8.69 -7.74 -26.10
C ARG A 85 -7.43 -7.35 -25.34
N TYR A 86 -6.84 -8.26 -24.58
CA TYR A 86 -5.58 -8.03 -23.88
C TYR A 86 -4.42 -7.82 -24.86
N GLN A 87 -4.30 -8.66 -25.90
CA GLN A 87 -3.27 -8.51 -26.94
C GLN A 87 -3.38 -7.15 -27.65
N THR A 88 -4.57 -6.77 -28.11
CA THR A 88 -4.81 -5.45 -28.74
C THR A 88 -4.46 -4.28 -27.80
N ALA A 89 -4.70 -4.41 -26.50
CA ALA A 89 -4.36 -3.40 -25.51
C ALA A 89 -2.83 -3.31 -25.25
N ASP A 90 -2.13 -4.45 -25.24
CA ASP A 90 -0.68 -4.52 -25.08
C ASP A 90 0.05 -3.93 -26.30
N ASP A 91 -0.40 -4.25 -27.51
CA ASP A 91 0.14 -3.66 -28.74
C ASP A 91 -0.15 -2.15 -28.84
N SER A 92 -1.32 -1.71 -28.38
CA SER A 92 -1.61 -0.28 -28.25
C SER A 92 -0.70 0.41 -27.23
N ALA A 93 -0.39 -0.24 -26.10
CA ALA A 93 0.51 0.28 -25.08
C ALA A 93 1.97 0.36 -25.57
N LYS A 94 2.44 -0.65 -26.31
CA LYS A 94 3.76 -0.64 -26.98
C LYS A 94 3.85 0.52 -27.97
N ARG A 95 2.81 0.72 -28.81
CA ARG A 95 2.77 1.82 -29.79
C ARG A 95 2.82 3.19 -29.11
N LEU A 96 1.98 3.42 -28.08
CA LEU A 96 2.01 4.65 -27.28
C LEU A 96 3.34 4.88 -26.57
N THR A 97 4.05 3.82 -26.17
CA THR A 97 5.38 3.92 -25.57
C THR A 97 6.43 4.36 -26.59
N GLN A 98 6.36 3.85 -27.83
CA GLN A 98 7.21 4.30 -28.94
C GLN A 98 6.91 5.75 -29.35
N GLU A 99 5.63 6.12 -29.46
CA GLU A 99 5.19 7.50 -29.74
C GLU A 99 5.72 8.49 -28.68
N ASN A 100 5.59 8.16 -27.39
CA ASN A 100 6.12 8.98 -26.29
C ASN A 100 7.65 9.08 -26.30
N ALA A 101 8.36 8.00 -26.66
CA ALA A 101 9.82 8.02 -26.79
C ALA A 101 10.27 8.96 -27.93
N GLN A 102 9.58 8.93 -29.08
CA GLN A 102 9.82 9.84 -30.20
C GLN A 102 9.54 11.30 -29.82
N GLN A 103 8.41 11.59 -29.17
CA GLN A 103 8.10 12.93 -28.67
C GLN A 103 9.14 13.43 -27.66
N SER A 104 9.60 12.56 -26.76
CA SER A 104 10.64 12.92 -25.78
C SER A 104 11.97 13.30 -26.45
N LEU A 105 12.36 12.61 -27.53
CA LEU A 105 13.54 12.97 -28.33
C LEU A 105 13.33 14.31 -29.06
N GLN A 106 12.14 14.56 -29.60
CA GLN A 106 11.81 15.82 -30.28
C GLN A 106 11.82 17.02 -29.32
N ILE A 107 11.24 16.87 -28.12
CA ILE A 107 11.28 17.88 -27.05
C ILE A 107 12.73 18.15 -26.63
N ARG A 108 13.57 17.10 -26.50
CA ARG A 108 14.99 17.25 -26.17
C ARG A 108 15.76 18.01 -27.26
N ALA A 109 15.48 17.75 -28.53
CA ALA A 109 16.07 18.48 -29.64
C ALA A 109 15.68 19.97 -29.63
N GLN A 110 14.41 20.29 -29.37
CA GLN A 110 13.93 21.66 -29.20
C GLN A 110 14.55 22.36 -27.98
N GLY A 111 14.70 21.65 -26.85
CA GLY A 111 15.38 22.16 -25.66
C GLY A 111 16.85 22.52 -25.92
N ASN A 112 17.57 21.68 -26.68
CA ASN A 112 18.95 21.98 -27.10
C ASN A 112 19.01 23.20 -28.04
N GLN A 113 18.05 23.36 -28.95
CA GLN A 113 17.97 24.56 -29.81
C GLN A 113 17.75 25.82 -28.99
N LEU A 114 16.84 25.78 -28.01
CA LEU A 114 16.59 26.91 -27.10
C LEU A 114 17.84 27.26 -26.28
N ALA A 115 18.55 26.26 -25.74
CA ALA A 115 19.80 26.47 -25.00
C ALA A 115 20.88 27.14 -25.86
N ASN A 116 21.03 26.73 -27.12
CA ASN A 116 21.95 27.39 -28.06
C ASN A 116 21.55 28.84 -28.32
N THR A 117 20.26 29.11 -28.62
CA THR A 117 19.80 30.50 -28.84
C THR A 117 19.94 31.38 -27.60
N GLN A 118 19.88 30.81 -26.40
CA GLN A 118 20.09 31.56 -25.17
C GLN A 118 21.58 31.86 -24.95
N HIS A 119 22.47 30.93 -25.27
CA HIS A 119 23.92 31.19 -25.28
C HIS A 119 24.31 32.29 -26.27
N ASP A 120 23.72 32.29 -27.48
CA ASP A 120 23.93 33.35 -28.49
C ASP A 120 23.45 34.72 -27.98
N LEU A 121 22.34 34.77 -27.23
CA LEU A 121 21.81 35.99 -26.61
C LEU A 121 22.70 36.49 -25.48
N ASP A 122 23.20 35.60 -24.63
CA ASP A 122 24.13 35.96 -23.54
C ASP A 122 25.44 36.51 -24.13
N GLN A 123 26.00 35.88 -25.17
CA GLN A 123 27.16 36.40 -25.89
C GLN A 123 26.90 37.78 -26.54
N ALA A 124 25.69 38.01 -27.07
CA ALA A 124 25.32 39.32 -27.61
C ALA A 124 25.20 40.38 -26.50
N ASN A 125 24.71 40.02 -25.31
CA ASN A 125 24.64 40.90 -24.15
C ASN A 125 26.04 41.28 -23.64
N ASP A 126 26.98 40.34 -23.58
CA ASP A 126 28.38 40.61 -23.21
C ASP A 126 29.02 41.62 -24.17
N ILE A 127 28.82 41.46 -25.49
CA ILE A 127 29.30 42.41 -26.51
C ILE A 127 28.66 43.80 -26.36
N ILE A 128 27.40 43.88 -25.93
CA ILE A 128 26.74 45.17 -25.62
C ILE A 128 27.36 45.78 -24.35
N HIS A 129 27.60 44.99 -23.31
CA HIS A 129 28.21 45.45 -22.07
C HIS A 129 29.62 46.01 -22.28
N ASP A 130 30.47 45.30 -23.02
CA ASP A 130 31.82 45.75 -23.39
C ASP A 130 31.77 47.08 -24.16
N ARG A 131 30.81 47.24 -25.07
CA ARG A 131 30.60 48.51 -25.80
C ARG A 131 30.17 49.65 -24.88
N ASP A 132 29.28 49.40 -23.92
CA ASP A 132 28.85 50.40 -22.94
C ASP A 132 29.99 50.83 -22.02
N VAL A 133 30.88 49.90 -21.62
CA VAL A 133 32.12 50.20 -20.88
C VAL A 133 33.02 51.11 -21.70
N VAL A 134 33.30 50.77 -22.97
CA VAL A 134 34.12 51.60 -23.88
C VAL A 134 33.50 53.00 -24.10
N ILE A 135 32.17 53.09 -24.24
CA ILE A 135 31.45 54.37 -24.35
C ILE A 135 31.58 55.19 -23.07
N ALA A 136 31.52 54.56 -21.90
CA ALA A 136 31.71 55.23 -20.61
C ALA A 136 33.14 55.76 -20.44
N GLU A 137 34.16 55.00 -20.85
CA GLU A 137 35.56 55.45 -20.84
C GLU A 137 35.82 56.61 -21.81
N LEU A 138 35.29 56.55 -23.03
CA LEU A 138 35.33 57.66 -24.00
C LEU A 138 34.67 58.94 -23.46
N ARG A 139 33.53 58.82 -22.77
CA ARG A 139 32.89 59.95 -22.07
C ARG A 139 33.75 60.48 -20.92
N ARG A 140 34.50 59.62 -20.23
CA ARG A 140 35.41 60.02 -19.14
C ARG A 140 36.64 60.78 -19.65
N HIS A 141 37.24 60.33 -20.76
CA HIS A 141 38.36 61.03 -21.39
C HIS A 141 37.96 62.37 -22.06
N SER A 142 36.76 62.46 -22.64
CA SER A 142 36.28 63.76 -23.18
C SER A 142 35.95 64.79 -22.08
N GLN A 143 35.66 64.36 -20.85
CA GLN A 143 35.56 65.27 -19.70
C GLN A 143 36.93 65.71 -19.15
N GLN A 144 37.98 64.89 -19.29
CA GLN A 144 39.34 65.22 -18.83
C GLN A 144 40.10 66.19 -19.74
N THR A 145 39.69 66.36 -21.00
CA THR A 145 40.37 67.21 -22.00
C THR A 145 39.86 68.67 -22.03
N ARG A 146 39.10 69.11 -21.02
CA ARG A 146 38.51 70.46 -20.96
C ARG A 146 39.31 71.38 -20.01
N PRO A 147 40.05 72.40 -20.50
CA PRO A 147 40.73 73.35 -19.63
C PRO A 147 39.72 74.29 -18.95
N SER A 148 39.98 74.63 -17.68
CA SER A 148 39.14 75.52 -16.88
C SER A 148 39.77 76.90 -16.75
N SER A 149 39.01 77.98 -17.03
CA SER A 149 39.46 79.37 -16.84
C SER A 149 38.51 80.19 -15.95
N THR A 150 38.99 80.48 -14.73
CA THR A 150 38.82 81.73 -13.95
C THR A 150 37.43 82.31 -13.61
N HIS A 151 37.06 82.14 -12.34
CA HIS A 151 36.48 83.10 -11.37
C HIS A 151 35.59 84.29 -11.81
N ALA A 152 34.32 84.27 -11.35
CA ALA A 152 33.62 85.37 -10.62
C ALA A 152 32.34 84.84 -9.92
N THR A 153 31.48 85.63 -9.24
CA THR A 153 31.64 86.19 -7.87
C THR A 153 30.27 86.47 -7.22
N ALA A 154 30.08 86.11 -5.93
CA ALA A 154 28.92 86.39 -5.04
C ALA A 154 27.53 85.80 -5.42
N GLY A 155 26.64 85.39 -4.51
CA GLY A 155 26.75 85.18 -3.05
C GLY A 155 25.39 84.86 -2.37
N THR A 156 25.39 84.22 -1.18
CA THR A 156 24.25 84.06 -0.21
C THR A 156 22.99 83.28 -0.70
N THR A 157 22.25 82.44 0.05
CA THR A 157 22.12 82.04 1.49
C THR A 157 21.62 80.56 1.57
N GLY A 158 21.63 79.89 2.74
CA GLY A 158 20.73 78.73 2.98
C GLY A 158 21.32 77.51 3.71
N SER A 159 20.97 77.34 4.98
CA SER A 159 21.50 76.38 5.99
C SER A 159 21.27 74.87 5.79
N GLY A 160 22.20 74.08 6.37
CA GLY A 160 21.96 72.78 7.03
C GLY A 160 22.04 71.52 6.14
N SER A 161 22.51 70.36 6.61
CA SER A 161 23.19 70.00 7.86
C SER A 161 23.75 68.56 7.74
N THR A 162 24.94 68.28 8.28
CA THR A 162 25.44 66.92 8.69
C THR A 162 25.53 65.78 7.63
N PHE A 163 26.44 64.81 7.66
CA PHE A 163 27.54 64.43 8.57
C PHE A 163 28.71 63.80 7.74
N ARG A 164 29.96 63.99 8.19
CA ARG A 164 31.22 63.30 7.77
C ARG A 164 31.83 62.75 9.09
N PRO A 165 32.81 61.82 9.16
CA PRO A 165 33.71 61.27 8.12
C PRO A 165 33.80 59.71 8.22
N GLY A 166 34.81 58.97 7.73
CA GLY A 166 36.11 59.37 7.18
C GLY A 166 36.90 58.25 6.51
N SER A 167 38.00 58.64 5.87
CA SER A 167 38.84 57.80 5.01
C SER A 167 40.22 57.52 5.62
N ALA A 168 40.85 56.46 5.10
CA ALA A 168 42.30 56.19 5.08
C ALA A 168 42.98 55.76 6.39
N GLY A 169 44.04 54.93 6.29
CA GLY A 169 44.84 54.58 7.47
C GLY A 169 46.11 53.73 7.27
N ARG A 170 46.15 52.77 6.34
CA ARG A 170 47.36 51.99 5.97
C ARG A 170 47.93 51.05 7.10
N PRO A 171 48.94 50.20 6.81
CA PRO A 171 48.96 48.83 7.34
C PRO A 171 50.00 48.57 8.45
N ASN A 172 49.90 47.40 9.09
CA ASN A 172 51.07 46.75 9.66
C ASN A 172 51.04 45.22 9.45
N ARG A 173 52.23 44.61 9.39
CA ARG A 173 52.46 43.17 9.14
C ARG A 173 52.40 42.34 10.43
N LEU A 174 52.55 41.02 10.26
CA LEU A 174 52.81 39.97 11.27
C LEU A 174 51.53 39.50 12.00
N SER A 175 51.22 38.20 12.10
CA SER A 175 51.93 36.99 11.66
C SER A 175 50.96 35.92 11.17
N SER A 176 51.40 35.06 10.26
CA SER A 176 50.88 33.70 10.20
C SER A 176 51.33 32.96 11.46
N ASP A 177 50.40 32.40 12.22
CA ASP A 177 50.68 31.20 13.00
C ASP A 177 49.52 30.21 12.87
N SER A 178 49.87 28.94 12.84
CA SER A 178 49.02 27.84 12.42
C SER A 178 48.12 27.38 13.57
N GLY A 179 47.08 28.17 13.84
CA GLY A 179 45.96 27.82 14.72
C GLY A 179 45.08 26.70 14.17
N ILE A 180 45.66 25.56 13.78
CA ILE A 180 44.94 24.27 13.70
C ILE A 180 44.73 23.81 15.15
N SER A 181 43.88 24.52 15.88
CA SER A 181 43.20 23.94 17.04
C SER A 181 42.35 22.81 16.50
N GLY A 182 42.72 21.57 16.84
CA GLY A 182 42.30 20.35 16.15
C GLY A 182 40.80 20.29 15.81
N ILE A 183 40.41 19.56 14.78
CA ILE A 183 40.67 18.11 14.75
C ILE A 183 40.68 17.56 16.18
N SER A 184 39.57 17.77 16.89
CA SER A 184 38.89 16.60 17.40
C SER A 184 38.41 15.86 16.15
N ASP A 185 39.03 14.76 15.70
CA ASP A 185 39.55 13.67 16.53
C ASP A 185 38.74 13.56 17.82
N ALA A 186 37.43 13.45 17.60
CA ALA A 186 36.58 12.62 18.42
C ALA A 186 37.05 11.17 18.27
N SER A 187 38.28 10.90 18.72
CA SER A 187 38.72 9.60 19.17
C SER A 187 37.72 9.19 20.24
N CYS A 188 36.70 8.45 19.83
CA CYS A 188 35.73 7.85 20.72
C CYS A 188 36.50 6.88 21.62
N SER A 189 36.99 7.38 22.75
CA SER A 189 37.53 6.56 23.81
C SER A 189 36.36 5.82 24.44
N THR A 190 36.01 4.69 23.83
CA THR A 190 35.05 3.76 24.40
C THR A 190 35.59 3.31 25.73
N THR A 191 34.92 3.70 26.81
CA THR A 191 35.37 3.32 28.15
C THR A 191 35.15 1.81 28.35
N PRO A 192 35.85 1.18 29.30
CA PRO A 192 35.53 -0.19 29.70
C PRO A 192 34.05 -0.34 30.10
N GLU A 193 33.47 0.72 30.69
CA GLU A 193 32.04 0.73 31.03
C GLU A 193 31.15 0.73 29.78
N ASP A 194 31.47 1.53 28.75
CA ASP A 194 30.75 1.52 27.46
C ASP A 194 30.79 0.13 26.80
N HIS A 195 31.93 -0.57 26.88
CA HIS A 195 32.00 -1.96 26.41
C HIS A 195 31.12 -2.91 27.22
N THR A 196 31.04 -2.77 28.55
CA THR A 196 30.09 -3.60 29.35
C THR A 196 28.62 -3.27 29.05
N ARG A 197 28.29 -2.00 28.81
CA ARG A 197 26.95 -1.57 28.37
C ARG A 197 26.64 -2.11 26.97
N TYR A 198 27.62 -2.14 26.07
CA TYR A 198 27.52 -2.73 24.74
C TYR A 198 27.26 -4.25 24.78
N THR A 199 28.03 -5.01 25.57
CA THR A 199 27.80 -6.46 25.75
C THR A 199 26.40 -6.73 26.34
N ARG A 200 25.94 -5.90 27.29
CA ARG A 200 24.58 -5.99 27.83
C ARG A 200 23.50 -5.64 26.80
N ALA A 201 23.76 -4.67 25.93
CA ALA A 201 22.88 -4.31 24.82
C ALA A 201 22.75 -5.47 23.81
N ASN A 202 23.85 -6.13 23.43
CA ASN A 202 23.80 -7.34 22.59
C ASN A 202 23.00 -8.47 23.27
N GLY A 203 23.21 -8.72 24.56
CA GLY A 203 22.42 -9.72 25.29
C GLY A 203 20.92 -9.40 25.36
N LEU A 204 20.54 -8.11 25.46
CA LEU A 204 19.14 -7.68 25.38
C LEU A 204 18.56 -7.82 23.96
N TYR A 205 19.38 -7.62 22.93
CA TYR A 205 18.99 -7.83 21.54
C TYR A 205 18.72 -9.31 21.25
N GLU A 206 19.65 -10.19 21.62
CA GLU A 206 19.55 -11.64 21.46
C GLU A 206 18.36 -12.23 22.23
N ASP A 207 18.15 -11.82 23.49
CA ASP A 207 16.95 -12.20 24.25
C ASP A 207 15.67 -11.67 23.60
N GLY A 208 15.63 -10.40 23.19
CA GLY A 208 14.47 -9.81 22.49
C GLY A 208 14.09 -10.59 21.22
N VAL A 209 15.07 -10.91 20.38
CA VAL A 209 14.86 -11.72 19.15
C VAL A 209 14.40 -13.13 19.49
N LYS A 210 14.96 -13.76 20.54
CA LYS A 210 14.53 -15.09 21.01
C LYS A 210 13.09 -15.09 21.53
N GLN A 211 12.70 -14.11 22.37
CA GLN A 211 11.32 -13.96 22.85
C GLN A 211 10.36 -13.69 21.68
N TYR A 212 10.78 -12.89 20.69
CA TYR A 212 10.02 -12.62 19.48
C TYR A 212 9.76 -13.89 18.66
N GLN A 213 10.79 -14.70 18.41
CA GLN A 213 10.68 -15.98 17.70
C GLN A 213 9.79 -16.99 18.46
N GLN A 214 9.74 -16.91 19.80
CA GLN A 214 8.85 -17.70 20.65
C GLN A 214 7.40 -17.15 20.71
N GLY A 215 7.11 -16.02 20.06
CA GLY A 215 5.79 -15.37 20.08
C GLY A 215 5.48 -14.58 21.35
N HIS A 216 6.43 -14.42 22.27
CA HIS A 216 6.27 -13.67 23.52
C HIS A 216 6.43 -12.16 23.31
N LEU A 217 5.56 -11.56 22.48
CA LEU A 217 5.70 -10.17 22.01
C LEU A 217 5.84 -9.12 23.12
N ASN A 218 5.16 -9.29 24.26
CA ASN A 218 5.26 -8.37 25.41
C ASN A 218 6.64 -8.45 26.11
N ALA A 219 7.22 -9.66 26.20
CA ALA A 219 8.56 -9.84 26.75
C ALA A 219 9.61 -9.30 25.77
N ALA A 220 9.43 -9.57 24.47
CA ALA A 220 10.27 -9.05 23.41
C ALA A 220 10.32 -7.50 23.40
N ASP A 221 9.18 -6.80 23.40
CA ASP A 221 9.19 -5.32 23.49
C ASP A 221 9.80 -4.82 24.80
N THR A 222 9.64 -5.54 25.92
CA THR A 222 10.32 -5.16 27.18
C THR A 222 11.85 -5.20 27.03
N SER A 223 12.40 -6.22 26.37
CA SER A 223 13.83 -6.32 26.09
C SER A 223 14.29 -5.29 25.04
N PHE A 224 13.51 -5.07 23.97
CA PHE A 224 13.82 -4.07 22.94
C PHE A 224 13.71 -2.61 23.42
N ALA A 225 12.74 -2.28 24.29
CA ALA A 225 12.60 -0.96 24.89
C ALA A 225 13.76 -0.65 25.85
N ARG A 226 14.22 -1.64 26.62
CA ARG A 226 15.43 -1.53 27.46
C ARG A 226 16.69 -1.38 26.61
N LEU A 227 16.78 -2.10 25.49
CA LEU A 227 17.85 -1.94 24.52
C LEU A 227 17.88 -0.52 23.97
N GLU A 228 16.76 0.03 23.51
CA GLU A 228 16.70 1.40 22.96
C GLU A 228 17.13 2.46 23.97
N GLN A 229 16.71 2.33 25.24
CA GLN A 229 17.19 3.18 26.35
C GLN A 229 18.70 3.06 26.57
N MET A 230 19.27 1.85 26.42
CA MET A 230 20.70 1.61 26.58
C MET A 230 21.51 2.14 25.39
N LEU A 231 21.01 1.98 24.16
CA LEU A 231 21.57 2.56 22.94
C LEU A 231 21.61 4.09 23.03
N ALA A 232 20.57 4.73 23.57
CA ALA A 232 20.51 6.17 23.76
C ALA A 232 21.67 6.72 24.61
N GLY A 233 22.19 5.93 25.56
CA GLY A 233 23.34 6.27 26.40
C GLY A 233 24.71 5.78 25.90
N LEU A 234 24.79 5.11 24.75
CA LEU A 234 26.07 4.63 24.17
C LEU A 234 26.68 5.65 23.19
N PRO A 235 28.03 5.74 23.11
CA PRO A 235 28.75 6.50 22.09
C PRO A 235 28.35 6.11 20.65
N SER A 236 28.41 7.08 19.74
CA SER A 236 28.02 6.90 18.33
C SER A 236 28.74 5.74 17.63
N ALA A 237 30.05 5.58 17.87
CA ALA A 237 30.87 4.50 17.30
C ALA A 237 30.36 3.10 17.67
N LEU A 238 29.84 2.90 18.89
CA LEU A 238 29.27 1.61 19.32
C LEU A 238 27.82 1.46 18.86
N ARG A 239 27.04 2.57 18.84
CA ARG A 239 25.65 2.57 18.39
C ARG A 239 25.51 2.18 16.90
N GLN A 240 26.47 2.56 16.06
CA GLN A 240 26.46 2.27 14.61
C GLN A 240 26.47 0.77 14.26
N THR A 241 26.82 -0.12 15.20
CA THR A 241 26.79 -1.57 14.96
C THR A 241 25.40 -2.20 15.04
N PHE A 242 24.39 -1.47 15.55
CA PHE A 242 23.01 -1.93 15.63
C PHE A 242 22.18 -1.39 14.45
N ASP A 243 21.47 -2.25 13.72
CA ASP A 243 20.47 -1.82 12.73
C ASP A 243 19.27 -1.19 13.48
N THR A 244 19.21 0.14 13.46
CA THR A 244 18.12 0.91 14.08
C THR A 244 16.78 0.69 13.38
N THR A 245 16.78 0.27 12.10
CA THR A 245 15.56 -0.06 11.35
C THR A 245 15.07 -1.46 11.70
N GLU A 246 15.96 -2.42 11.96
CA GLU A 246 15.61 -3.73 12.51
C GLU A 246 15.01 -3.63 13.91
N LEU A 247 15.63 -2.85 14.80
CA LEU A 247 15.09 -2.63 16.14
C LEU A 247 13.71 -1.94 16.08
N ALA A 248 13.56 -0.90 15.26
CA ALA A 248 12.28 -0.22 15.06
C ALA A 248 11.22 -1.17 14.48
N TYR A 249 11.59 -2.07 13.57
CA TYR A 249 10.71 -3.10 13.01
C TYR A 249 10.22 -4.06 14.10
N TYR A 250 11.12 -4.62 14.91
CA TYR A 250 10.73 -5.55 15.97
C TYR A 250 9.79 -4.90 16.99
N ARG A 251 10.08 -3.65 17.40
CA ARG A 251 9.20 -2.89 18.29
C ARG A 251 7.85 -2.58 17.64
N ALA A 252 7.83 -2.18 16.37
CA ALA A 252 6.58 -1.91 15.64
C ALA A 252 5.70 -3.17 15.52
N VAL A 253 6.28 -4.35 15.27
CA VAL A 253 5.54 -5.63 15.26
C VAL A 253 5.00 -5.95 16.66
N CYS A 254 5.82 -5.89 17.70
CA CYS A 254 5.42 -6.26 19.06
C CYS A 254 4.31 -5.36 19.61
N LEU A 255 4.51 -4.04 19.52
CA LEU A 255 3.54 -3.03 19.94
C LEU A 255 2.30 -3.03 19.06
N GLY A 256 2.46 -3.02 17.74
CA GLY A 256 1.35 -2.96 16.77
C GLY A 256 0.43 -4.17 16.87
N SER A 257 0.99 -5.36 17.06
CA SER A 257 0.21 -6.60 17.23
C SER A 257 -0.57 -6.61 18.55
N SER A 258 0.09 -6.25 19.65
CA SER A 258 -0.46 -6.33 21.02
C SER A 258 -1.41 -5.17 21.38
N ALA A 259 -1.27 -4.02 20.71
CA ALA A 259 -2.13 -2.87 20.92
C ALA A 259 -3.58 -3.09 20.42
N ARG A 260 -4.53 -2.34 20.99
CA ARG A 260 -5.90 -2.21 20.48
C ARG A 260 -5.87 -1.77 19.02
N ASP A 261 -6.86 -2.20 18.22
CA ASP A 261 -6.70 -2.20 16.76
C ASP A 261 -6.42 -0.82 16.15
N ALA A 262 -7.05 0.26 16.65
CA ALA A 262 -6.79 1.63 16.20
C ALA A 262 -5.38 2.17 16.56
N GLU A 263 -4.84 1.76 17.71
CA GLU A 263 -3.47 2.12 18.11
C GLU A 263 -2.44 1.27 17.35
N GLY A 264 -2.76 0.00 17.10
CA GLY A 264 -1.97 -0.86 16.23
C GLY A 264 -1.90 -0.34 14.79
N GLU A 265 -3.02 0.13 14.23
CA GLU A 265 -3.05 0.83 12.94
C GLU A 265 -2.09 2.02 12.93
N ARG A 266 -2.15 2.88 13.97
CA ARG A 266 -1.30 4.07 14.10
C ARG A 266 0.19 3.72 14.13
N ILE A 267 0.58 2.76 14.95
CA ILE A 267 1.98 2.33 15.14
C ILE A 267 2.56 1.72 13.85
N LEU A 268 1.82 0.82 13.20
CA LEU A 268 2.28 0.15 11.98
C LEU A 268 2.33 1.11 10.78
N SER A 269 1.38 2.04 10.68
CA SER A 269 1.38 3.09 9.66
C SER A 269 2.54 4.06 9.83
N GLU A 270 2.87 4.42 11.08
CA GLU A 270 3.98 5.32 11.39
C GLU A 270 5.34 4.67 11.07
N PHE A 271 5.50 3.37 11.32
CA PHE A 271 6.69 2.63 10.88
C PHE A 271 6.90 2.73 9.36
N LEU A 272 5.85 2.45 8.57
CA LEU A 272 5.91 2.55 7.10
C LEU A 272 6.19 3.97 6.60
N ARG A 273 5.77 4.99 7.35
CA ARG A 273 6.00 6.41 7.03
C ARG A 273 7.45 6.85 7.29
N ILE A 274 8.06 6.37 8.37
CA ILE A 274 9.43 6.73 8.78
C ILE A 274 10.46 5.85 8.07
N HIS A 275 10.26 4.54 8.04
CA HIS A 275 11.24 3.54 7.59
C HIS A 275 11.00 3.07 6.15
N TYR A 276 10.87 4.01 5.22
CA TYR A 276 10.65 3.72 3.79
C TYR A 276 11.83 3.01 3.09
N HIS A 277 12.95 2.83 3.80
CA HIS A 277 14.12 2.05 3.38
C HIS A 277 14.19 0.64 4.01
N ALA A 278 13.15 0.20 4.73
CA ALA A 278 13.12 -1.16 5.26
C ALA A 278 13.21 -2.21 4.13
N THR A 279 13.83 -3.36 4.41
CA THR A 279 13.85 -4.51 3.49
C THR A 279 12.42 -4.93 3.14
N LYS A 280 12.16 -5.31 1.88
CA LYS A 280 10.80 -5.64 1.42
C LYS A 280 10.08 -6.68 2.27
N ALA A 281 10.78 -7.71 2.76
CA ALA A 281 10.19 -8.72 3.66
C ALA A 281 9.66 -8.12 4.98
N ARG A 282 10.44 -7.25 5.64
CA ARG A 282 10.01 -6.48 6.83
C ARG A 282 8.83 -5.55 6.49
N GLU A 283 8.87 -4.88 5.34
CA GLU A 283 7.77 -4.02 4.86
C GLU A 283 6.47 -4.81 4.61
N ALA A 284 6.57 -5.95 3.93
CA ALA A 284 5.46 -6.85 3.64
C ALA A 284 4.80 -7.35 4.93
N HIS A 285 5.61 -7.76 5.92
CA HIS A 285 5.09 -8.19 7.22
C HIS A 285 4.34 -7.06 7.96
N ILE A 286 4.88 -5.85 8.01
CA ILE A 286 4.20 -4.71 8.63
C ILE A 286 2.89 -4.38 7.90
N ARG A 287 2.88 -4.42 6.56
CA ARG A 287 1.67 -4.20 5.75
C ARG A 287 0.61 -5.29 5.96
N HIS A 288 1.02 -6.54 6.12
CA HIS A 288 0.14 -7.66 6.48
C HIS A 288 -0.52 -7.46 7.85
N LEU A 289 0.27 -7.14 8.88
CA LEU A 289 -0.25 -6.84 10.22
C LEU A 289 -1.18 -5.62 10.20
N LEU A 290 -0.83 -4.58 9.44
CA LEU A 290 -1.67 -3.40 9.25
C LEU A 290 -3.00 -3.76 8.57
N ALA A 291 -2.99 -4.61 7.53
CA ALA A 291 -4.20 -5.11 6.90
C ALA A 291 -5.10 -5.87 7.89
N VAL A 292 -4.54 -6.72 8.77
CA VAL A 292 -5.33 -7.40 9.83
C VAL A 292 -6.01 -6.39 10.76
N LYS A 293 -5.30 -5.34 11.17
CA LYS A 293 -5.84 -4.27 12.03
C LYS A 293 -6.95 -3.48 11.31
N LEU A 294 -6.74 -3.14 10.03
CA LEU A 294 -7.72 -2.44 9.20
C LEU A 294 -9.00 -3.26 8.95
N VAL A 295 -8.91 -4.60 8.79
CA VAL A 295 -10.09 -5.47 8.72
C VAL A 295 -10.90 -5.39 10.01
N LYS A 296 -10.26 -5.47 11.18
CA LYS A 296 -10.95 -5.35 12.48
C LYS A 296 -11.59 -3.99 12.67
N LEU A 297 -11.03 -2.93 12.09
CA LEU A 297 -11.59 -1.58 12.10
C LEU A 297 -12.64 -1.32 11.00
N ASN A 298 -13.03 -2.35 10.24
CA ASN A 298 -13.98 -2.27 9.12
C ASN A 298 -13.52 -1.36 7.96
N LYS A 299 -12.21 -1.09 7.85
CA LYS A 299 -11.58 -0.33 6.76
C LYS A 299 -11.16 -1.29 5.62
N LEU A 300 -12.15 -1.92 4.99
CA LEU A 300 -11.90 -3.04 4.06
C LEU A 300 -11.16 -2.65 2.77
N GLU A 301 -11.36 -1.43 2.27
CA GLU A 301 -10.62 -0.87 1.13
C GLU A 301 -9.14 -0.69 1.44
N ASP A 302 -8.82 -0.05 2.57
CA ASP A 302 -7.44 0.20 2.99
C ASP A 302 -6.75 -1.13 3.35
N ALA A 303 -7.46 -2.05 4.01
CA ALA A 303 -6.97 -3.41 4.28
C ALA A 303 -6.61 -4.16 2.99
N PHE A 304 -7.48 -4.07 1.96
CA PHE A 304 -7.23 -4.68 0.65
C PHE A 304 -5.96 -4.12 0.00
N GLU A 305 -5.79 -2.79 0.03
CA GLU A 305 -4.60 -2.10 -0.50
C GLU A 305 -3.31 -2.54 0.19
N GLN A 306 -3.26 -2.55 1.53
CA GLN A 306 -2.07 -3.01 2.27
C GLN A 306 -1.78 -4.49 2.03
N CYS A 307 -2.82 -5.34 1.97
CA CYS A 307 -2.68 -6.77 1.76
C CYS A 307 -2.20 -7.11 0.33
N CYS A 308 -2.67 -6.39 -0.69
CA CYS A 308 -2.18 -6.57 -2.07
C CYS A 308 -0.69 -6.24 -2.18
N THR A 309 -0.24 -5.16 -1.52
CA THR A 309 1.18 -4.81 -1.48
C THR A 309 2.00 -5.84 -0.71
N ALA A 310 1.51 -6.36 0.42
CA ALA A 310 2.20 -7.42 1.16
C ALA A 310 2.39 -8.71 0.33
N VAL A 311 1.33 -9.18 -0.35
CA VAL A 311 1.41 -10.33 -1.27
C VAL A 311 2.41 -10.06 -2.40
N GLY A 312 2.35 -8.87 -3.03
CA GLY A 312 3.24 -8.50 -4.14
C GLY A 312 4.71 -8.34 -3.77
N LEU A 313 5.01 -7.95 -2.53
CA LEU A 313 6.38 -7.88 -2.01
C LEU A 313 6.92 -9.28 -1.66
N TRP A 314 6.14 -10.11 -0.97
CA TRP A 314 6.55 -11.48 -0.65
C TRP A 314 6.66 -12.39 -1.89
N ASP A 315 5.89 -12.15 -2.96
CA ASP A 315 6.06 -12.89 -4.23
C ASP A 315 7.44 -12.68 -4.87
N GLN A 316 8.04 -11.51 -4.66
CA GLN A 316 9.32 -11.14 -5.27
C GLN A 316 10.53 -11.68 -4.50
N ASP A 317 10.45 -11.70 -3.17
CA ASP A 317 11.58 -12.03 -2.29
C ASP A 317 11.46 -13.44 -1.69
N GLU A 318 10.25 -13.94 -1.39
CA GLU A 318 10.00 -15.17 -0.61
C GLU A 318 8.80 -15.98 -1.16
N HIS A 319 8.76 -16.20 -2.49
CA HIS A 319 7.67 -16.94 -3.13
C HIS A 319 7.48 -18.35 -2.54
N GLY A 320 6.24 -18.69 -2.18
CA GLY A 320 5.90 -19.99 -1.59
C GLY A 320 6.18 -20.15 -0.10
N SER A 321 6.65 -19.10 0.59
CA SER A 321 6.78 -19.09 2.06
C SER A 321 5.43 -19.18 2.79
N ASP A 322 5.45 -19.61 4.06
CA ASP A 322 4.25 -19.59 4.91
C ASP A 322 3.70 -18.16 5.11
N HIS A 323 4.59 -17.16 5.12
CA HIS A 323 4.23 -15.74 5.20
C HIS A 323 3.50 -15.25 3.95
N TYR A 324 3.94 -15.67 2.76
CA TYR A 324 3.22 -15.43 1.51
C TYR A 324 1.81 -16.02 1.54
N PHE A 325 1.65 -17.28 1.99
CA PHE A 325 0.32 -17.91 2.07
C PHE A 325 -0.57 -17.31 3.18
N ASP A 326 0.00 -16.78 4.26
CA ASP A 326 -0.72 -15.97 5.24
C ASP A 326 -1.30 -14.69 4.61
N ALA A 327 -0.50 -14.00 3.80
CA ALA A 327 -0.94 -12.81 3.06
C ALA A 327 -2.06 -13.13 2.07
N VAL A 328 -1.91 -14.21 1.30
CA VAL A 328 -2.95 -14.68 0.36
C VAL A 328 -4.23 -15.07 1.10
N SER A 329 -4.15 -15.75 2.25
CA SER A 329 -5.32 -16.08 3.07
C SER A 329 -6.04 -14.84 3.59
N LEU A 330 -5.29 -13.81 4.04
CA LEU A 330 -5.88 -12.55 4.46
C LEU A 330 -6.57 -11.83 3.29
N LEU A 331 -5.96 -11.84 2.10
CA LEU A 331 -6.55 -11.24 0.89
C LEU A 331 -7.85 -11.97 0.48
N VAL A 332 -7.86 -13.31 0.49
CA VAL A 332 -9.07 -14.15 0.32
C VAL A 332 -10.15 -13.73 1.32
N ARG A 333 -9.79 -13.55 2.60
CA ARG A 333 -10.73 -13.13 3.64
C ARG A 333 -11.29 -11.73 3.39
N ILE A 334 -10.47 -10.76 3.01
CA ILE A 334 -10.91 -9.40 2.69
C ILE A 334 -11.88 -9.42 1.50
N THR A 335 -11.56 -10.14 0.43
CA THR A 335 -12.41 -10.31 -0.76
C THR A 335 -13.75 -10.96 -0.41
N HIS A 336 -13.76 -11.96 0.47
CA HIS A 336 -14.99 -12.55 1.00
C HIS A 336 -15.82 -11.54 1.84
N LEU A 337 -15.19 -10.77 2.74
CA LEU A 337 -15.87 -9.73 3.54
C LEU A 337 -16.45 -8.60 2.67
N GLN A 338 -15.81 -8.30 1.54
CA GLN A 338 -16.33 -7.38 0.52
C GLN A 338 -17.46 -7.99 -0.34
N LYS A 339 -18.01 -9.16 0.04
CA LYS A 339 -19.11 -9.88 -0.63
C LYS A 339 -18.77 -10.38 -2.04
N ARG A 340 -17.53 -10.78 -2.27
CA ARG A 340 -17.05 -11.33 -3.56
C ARG A 340 -16.57 -12.79 -3.42
N PRO A 341 -17.46 -13.74 -3.07
CA PRO A 341 -17.07 -15.12 -2.77
C PRO A 341 -16.50 -15.88 -3.98
N THR A 342 -16.92 -15.51 -5.20
CA THR A 342 -16.40 -16.10 -6.45
C THR A 342 -14.94 -15.74 -6.71
N GLU A 343 -14.58 -14.46 -6.57
CA GLU A 343 -13.19 -13.98 -6.64
C GLU A 343 -12.32 -14.63 -5.55
N ALA A 344 -12.83 -14.72 -4.32
CA ALA A 344 -12.13 -15.38 -3.21
C ALA A 344 -11.90 -16.89 -3.47
N LEU A 345 -12.87 -17.59 -4.04
CA LEU A 345 -12.73 -19.01 -4.42
C LEU A 345 -11.76 -19.18 -5.59
N ALA A 346 -11.80 -18.29 -6.60
CA ALA A 346 -10.87 -18.30 -7.72
C ALA A 346 -9.42 -18.14 -7.23
N MET A 347 -9.16 -17.25 -6.26
CA MET A 347 -7.85 -17.14 -5.62
C MET A 347 -7.41 -18.42 -4.91
N ILE A 348 -8.29 -19.07 -4.12
CA ILE A 348 -7.96 -20.34 -3.45
C ILE A 348 -7.57 -21.40 -4.49
N ASN A 349 -8.27 -21.45 -5.63
CA ASN A 349 -7.99 -22.43 -6.68
C ASN A 349 -6.64 -22.20 -7.40
N GLN A 350 -6.06 -21.00 -7.33
CA GLN A 350 -4.71 -20.69 -7.84
C GLN A 350 -3.58 -21.05 -6.85
N CYS A 351 -3.91 -21.44 -5.62
CA CYS A 351 -2.92 -21.90 -4.64
C CYS A 351 -2.56 -23.39 -4.88
N PRO A 352 -1.34 -23.84 -4.54
CA PRO A 352 -0.98 -25.26 -4.50
C PRO A 352 -1.97 -26.08 -3.67
N GLU A 353 -2.27 -27.31 -4.10
CA GLU A 353 -3.31 -28.17 -3.46
C GLU A 353 -3.08 -28.37 -1.96
N ASP A 354 -1.83 -28.60 -1.55
CA ASP A 354 -1.41 -28.73 -0.15
C ASP A 354 -1.64 -27.47 0.69
N ARG A 355 -1.75 -26.30 0.05
CA ARG A 355 -1.97 -25.00 0.69
C ARG A 355 -3.41 -24.50 0.61
N LYS A 356 -4.28 -25.09 -0.21
CA LYS A 356 -5.68 -24.59 -0.39
C LYS A 356 -6.47 -24.57 0.90
N ASP A 357 -6.39 -25.63 1.70
CA ASP A 357 -7.12 -25.71 2.97
C ASP A 357 -6.56 -24.75 4.03
N TYR A 358 -5.24 -24.57 4.05
CA TYR A 358 -4.57 -23.58 4.88
C TYR A 358 -5.04 -22.16 4.54
N VAL A 359 -4.94 -21.79 3.25
CA VAL A 359 -5.35 -20.48 2.73
C VAL A 359 -6.85 -20.23 2.95
N ARG A 360 -7.69 -21.25 2.78
CA ARG A 360 -9.13 -21.15 3.04
C ARG A 360 -9.42 -20.88 4.52
N ASN A 361 -8.69 -21.50 5.45
CA ASN A 361 -9.09 -21.57 6.86
C ASN A 361 -8.42 -20.52 7.78
N LYS A 362 -7.15 -20.16 7.56
CA LYS A 362 -6.31 -19.36 8.49
C LYS A 362 -6.97 -18.09 9.03
N TYR A 363 -7.65 -17.30 8.19
CA TYR A 363 -8.34 -16.06 8.59
C TYR A 363 -9.88 -16.12 8.56
N THR A 364 -10.49 -17.30 8.54
CA THR A 364 -11.98 -17.46 8.50
C THR A 364 -12.73 -16.78 9.64
N THR A 365 -12.15 -16.75 10.83
CA THR A 365 -12.74 -16.16 12.04
C THR A 365 -12.52 -14.65 12.13
N LEU A 366 -11.67 -14.05 11.29
CA LEU A 366 -11.38 -12.62 11.32
C LEU A 366 -12.60 -11.82 10.83
N THR A 367 -13.33 -11.18 11.73
CA THR A 367 -14.48 -10.33 11.43
C THR A 367 -14.20 -8.86 11.74
N PRO A 368 -14.82 -7.91 11.03
CA PRO A 368 -14.82 -6.52 11.44
C PRO A 368 -15.47 -6.37 12.82
N THR A 369 -14.86 -5.55 13.66
CA THR A 369 -15.46 -5.16 14.94
C THR A 369 -16.60 -4.20 14.64
N ILE A 370 -17.83 -4.65 14.90
CA ILE A 370 -19.01 -3.78 14.82
C ILE A 370 -18.95 -2.84 16.02
N LEU A 371 -18.28 -1.69 15.84
CA LEU A 371 -18.50 -0.53 16.71
C LEU A 371 -20.01 -0.23 16.66
N PRO A 372 -20.72 -0.21 17.80
CA PRO A 372 -22.13 0.14 17.80
C PRO A 372 -22.25 1.56 17.28
N THR A 373 -22.86 1.71 16.10
CA THR A 373 -23.20 3.01 15.53
C THR A 373 -23.99 3.77 16.58
N ALA A 374 -23.47 4.91 17.04
CA ALA A 374 -24.24 5.80 17.89
C ALA A 374 -25.53 6.13 17.14
N ALA A 375 -26.67 5.70 17.68
CA ALA A 375 -27.98 5.96 17.10
C ALA A 375 -28.11 7.48 16.89
N PRO A 376 -28.77 7.95 15.81
CA PRO A 376 -28.98 9.37 15.60
C PRO A 376 -29.64 9.95 16.85
N ALA A 377 -29.01 10.95 17.44
CA ALA A 377 -29.43 11.49 18.73
C ALA A 377 -30.90 11.93 18.66
N THR A 378 -31.77 11.18 19.33
CA THR A 378 -33.17 11.54 19.47
C THR A 378 -33.25 12.90 20.14
N PRO A 379 -33.95 13.90 19.55
CA PRO A 379 -34.00 15.24 20.12
C PRO A 379 -34.73 15.16 21.47
N ILE A 380 -33.99 15.38 22.56
CA ILE A 380 -34.57 15.48 23.90
C ILE A 380 -35.40 16.76 23.93
N VAL A 381 -36.72 16.59 23.96
CA VAL A 381 -37.67 17.69 24.16
C VAL A 381 -37.57 18.15 25.61
N ILE A 382 -36.80 19.21 25.86
CA ILE A 382 -36.71 19.88 27.16
C ILE A 382 -37.83 20.95 27.22
N PRO A 383 -38.72 20.92 28.23
CA PRO A 383 -39.75 21.96 28.40
C PRO A 383 -39.15 23.34 28.71
N ILE A 384 -39.71 24.37 28.06
CA ILE A 384 -39.24 25.76 28.11
C ILE A 384 -39.74 26.48 29.37
N ARG A 385 -38.88 27.28 30.02
CA ARG A 385 -39.22 28.54 30.75
C ARG A 385 -37.95 29.40 31.01
N PRO A 386 -38.03 30.72 31.31
CA PRO A 386 -37.57 31.67 30.29
C PRO A 386 -36.55 32.76 30.74
N ALA A 387 -35.86 33.28 29.73
CA ALA A 387 -35.36 34.65 29.56
C ALA A 387 -34.36 35.27 30.57
N THR A 388 -33.15 35.55 30.07
CA THR A 388 -32.68 36.95 29.95
C THR A 388 -31.70 37.12 28.78
N THR A 389 -31.55 38.34 28.26
CA THR A 389 -31.00 38.62 26.92
C THR A 389 -29.65 39.33 26.93
N ARG A 390 -28.72 38.94 26.02
CA ARG A 390 -28.23 39.78 24.88
C ARG A 390 -26.91 39.25 24.26
N ARG A 391 -26.91 39.15 22.91
CA ARG A 391 -25.82 39.45 21.92
C ARG A 391 -24.40 38.84 22.15
N VAL A 392 -23.65 38.39 21.13
CA VAL A 392 -23.69 38.65 19.67
C VAL A 392 -23.50 37.34 18.90
N VAL A 393 -24.18 37.19 17.76
CA VAL A 393 -23.92 36.11 16.79
C VAL A 393 -22.73 36.48 15.92
N ALA A 394 -21.70 35.64 15.90
CA ALA A 394 -20.71 35.58 14.83
C ALA A 394 -21.06 34.40 13.90
N PRO A 395 -21.04 34.55 12.57
CA PRO A 395 -21.34 33.46 11.66
C PRO A 395 -20.24 32.39 11.72
N ALA A 396 -20.63 31.13 11.49
CA ALA A 396 -19.68 30.03 11.38
C ALA A 396 -18.66 30.32 10.26
N GLN A 397 -17.40 30.50 10.64
CA GLN A 397 -16.31 30.54 9.65
C GLN A 397 -16.13 29.14 9.07
N SER A 398 -16.71 28.95 7.89
CA SER A 398 -16.34 27.91 6.95
C SER A 398 -14.84 28.01 6.67
N THR A 399 -14.03 27.14 7.29
CA THR A 399 -12.62 26.94 6.98
C THR A 399 -12.45 26.15 5.66
N ASN A 400 -12.95 26.73 4.57
CA ASN A 400 -12.68 26.31 3.20
C ASN A 400 -11.61 27.23 2.60
N SER A 401 -10.35 26.84 2.78
CA SER A 401 -9.12 27.23 2.05
C SER A 401 -7.95 26.73 2.92
N SER A 402 -6.87 26.15 2.43
CA SER A 402 -6.31 25.98 1.07
C SER A 402 -5.56 24.61 1.07
N THR A 403 -5.09 23.99 -0.01
CA THR A 403 -4.53 24.52 -1.27
C THR A 403 -4.72 23.49 -2.38
N SER A 404 -5.13 23.92 -3.58
CA SER A 404 -5.34 23.04 -4.73
C SER A 404 -4.03 22.71 -5.45
N SER A 405 -3.28 21.70 -4.97
CA SER A 405 -2.42 20.91 -5.86
C SER A 405 -3.30 19.95 -6.65
N GLY A 406 -3.13 19.91 -7.98
CA GLY A 406 -3.95 19.13 -8.92
C GLY A 406 -3.77 17.61 -8.82
N ARG A 407 -4.11 17.00 -7.68
CA ARG A 407 -4.33 15.56 -7.57
C ARG A 407 -5.76 15.24 -8.01
N THR A 408 -5.90 14.65 -9.19
CA THR A 408 -7.14 13.97 -9.57
C THR A 408 -7.46 12.90 -8.52
N SER A 409 -8.60 13.02 -7.84
CA SER A 409 -9.03 12.05 -6.83
C SER A 409 -9.36 10.73 -7.52
N MET A 410 -8.41 9.79 -7.52
CA MET A 410 -8.63 8.47 -8.10
C MET A 410 -9.83 7.79 -7.42
N SER A 411 -10.79 7.39 -8.25
CA SER A 411 -11.95 6.62 -7.80
C SER A 411 -11.49 5.34 -7.10
N ALA A 412 -12.31 4.82 -6.18
CA ALA A 412 -12.00 3.57 -5.48
C ALA A 412 -11.77 2.40 -6.43
N ALA A 413 -12.48 2.37 -7.57
CA ALA A 413 -12.29 1.40 -8.64
C ALA A 413 -10.92 1.52 -9.33
N GLU A 414 -10.47 2.73 -9.68
CA GLU A 414 -9.17 2.96 -10.30
C GLU A 414 -8.01 2.74 -9.30
N ARG A 415 -8.19 3.05 -8.01
CA ARG A 415 -7.25 2.65 -6.95
C ARG A 415 -7.12 1.12 -6.87
N ARG A 416 -8.23 0.39 -6.70
CA ARG A 416 -8.23 -1.09 -6.72
C ARG A 416 -7.57 -1.65 -7.98
N ARG A 417 -7.90 -1.12 -9.16
CA ARG A 417 -7.32 -1.55 -10.44
C ARG A 417 -5.80 -1.39 -10.49
N ARG A 418 -5.24 -0.35 -9.86
CA ARG A 418 -3.78 -0.21 -9.71
C ARG A 418 -3.20 -1.15 -8.66
N GLN A 419 -3.86 -1.38 -7.52
CA GLN A 419 -3.34 -2.30 -6.50
C GLN A 419 -3.39 -3.76 -6.91
N VAL A 420 -4.39 -4.19 -7.70
CA VAL A 420 -4.36 -5.49 -8.36
C VAL A 420 -3.12 -5.64 -9.26
N LYS A 421 -2.54 -4.57 -9.84
CA LYS A 421 -1.30 -4.70 -10.62
C LYS A 421 -0.06 -5.10 -9.79
N GLN A 422 -0.09 -4.94 -8.48
CA GLN A 422 1.00 -5.37 -7.60
C GLN A 422 0.98 -6.88 -7.33
N LEU A 423 -0.14 -7.55 -7.60
CA LEU A 423 -0.29 -8.97 -7.32
C LEU A 423 0.43 -9.87 -8.34
N PRO A 424 0.73 -11.12 -7.96
CA PRO A 424 1.16 -12.17 -8.88
C PRO A 424 0.14 -12.36 -10.00
N MET A 425 0.59 -12.70 -11.22
CA MET A 425 -0.30 -12.80 -12.40
C MET A 425 -1.48 -13.76 -12.18
N ILE A 426 -1.24 -14.88 -11.47
CA ILE A 426 -2.26 -15.88 -11.13
C ILE A 426 -3.43 -15.29 -10.32
N PHE A 427 -3.16 -14.42 -9.34
CA PHE A 427 -4.20 -13.76 -8.54
C PHE A 427 -4.81 -12.56 -9.26
N ARG A 428 -4.08 -11.93 -10.20
CA ARG A 428 -4.63 -10.88 -11.06
C ARG A 428 -5.76 -11.40 -11.93
N MET A 429 -5.60 -12.58 -12.51
CA MET A 429 -6.65 -13.25 -13.31
C MET A 429 -7.86 -13.66 -12.46
N ALA A 430 -7.68 -13.92 -11.17
CA ALA A 430 -8.78 -14.28 -10.24
C ALA A 430 -9.58 -13.07 -9.73
N LEU A 431 -9.08 -11.84 -9.92
CA LEU A 431 -9.63 -10.58 -9.39
C LEU A 431 -10.09 -9.60 -10.49
N THR A 432 -10.20 -10.07 -11.74
CA THR A 432 -10.64 -9.31 -12.93
C THR A 432 -11.85 -9.95 -13.58
#